data_AF-D9UJA9-F1
#
_entry.id   AF-D9UJA9-F1
#
_cell.length_a   1.000
_cell.length_b   1.000
_cell.length_c   1.000
_cell.angle_alpha   90.00
_cell.angle_beta   90.00
_cell.angle_gamma   90.00
#
_symmetry.space_group_name_H-M   'P 1'
#
loop_
_entity.id
_entity.type
_entity.pdbx_description
1 polymer ?
#
loop_
_entity_poly.entity_id
_entity_poly.type
_entity_poly.pdbx_seq_one_letter_code
_entity_poly.pdbx_strand_id
1 'polypeptide(L)'
;MPVAEIAAVAGVSKPTLFRYFPTKEDLVLHRFADHEDEPARVVTEARAERRPPVAALAAHFRTGLDRRDPVTGLNDVPAVLAYHRLLYGTPSLLARLHAYTHRSETALARALAGPPAPDADLPPLAHRLAAAQIVAVQRVLAMENWRRIAAGATADALYPTAAHEAEEGFTGLATALGER
;
A
#
# COMPACT_ATOMS: atom_id res chain seq x y z
N MET A 1 -10.23 7.21 -22.20
CA MET A 1 -11.44 6.38 -22.19
C MET A 1 -12.57 7.06 -21.39
N PRO A 2 -13.72 7.37 -22.00
CA PRO A 2 -14.93 7.84 -21.33
C PRO A 2 -15.56 6.75 -20.43
N VAL A 3 -16.30 7.14 -19.40
CA VAL A 3 -16.92 6.20 -18.43
C VAL A 3 -17.95 5.27 -19.09
N ALA A 4 -18.62 5.73 -20.14
CA ALA A 4 -19.57 4.91 -20.90
C ALA A 4 -18.87 3.71 -21.58
N GLU A 5 -17.64 3.91 -22.06
CA GLU A 5 -16.84 2.85 -22.68
C GLU A 5 -16.32 1.85 -21.62
N ILE A 6 -15.95 2.33 -20.42
CA ILE A 6 -15.59 1.48 -19.28
C ILE A 6 -16.78 0.59 -18.87
N ALA A 7 -17.97 1.16 -18.75
CA ALA A 7 -19.18 0.44 -18.38
C ALA A 7 -19.55 -0.65 -19.41
N ALA A 8 -19.44 -0.32 -20.71
CA ALA A 8 -19.69 -1.25 -21.80
C ALA A 8 -18.70 -2.44 -21.80
N VAL A 9 -17.41 -2.19 -21.59
CA VAL A 9 -16.39 -3.24 -21.47
C VAL A 9 -16.62 -4.12 -20.22
N ALA A 10 -17.05 -3.52 -19.12
CA ALA A 10 -17.33 -4.23 -17.86
C ALA A 10 -18.69 -4.95 -17.84
N GLY A 11 -19.50 -4.85 -18.90
CA GLY A 11 -20.82 -5.48 -18.97
C GLY A 11 -21.85 -4.94 -17.97
N VAL A 12 -21.65 -3.72 -17.44
CA VAL A 12 -22.55 -3.11 -16.45
C VAL A 12 -23.08 -1.75 -16.93
N SER A 13 -24.22 -1.32 -16.39
CA SER A 13 -24.73 0.03 -16.67
C SER A 13 -23.87 1.11 -15.99
N LYS A 14 -23.83 2.32 -16.55
CA LYS A 14 -23.14 3.47 -15.93
C LYS A 14 -23.64 3.77 -14.49
N PRO A 15 -24.95 3.74 -14.18
CA PRO A 15 -25.44 3.83 -12.79
C PRO A 15 -24.95 2.68 -11.89
N THR A 16 -24.94 1.44 -12.40
CA THR A 16 -24.41 0.28 -11.66
C THR A 16 -22.92 0.45 -11.36
N LEU A 17 -22.15 0.96 -12.32
CA LEU A 17 -20.73 1.26 -12.15
C LEU A 17 -20.52 2.32 -11.05
N PHE A 18 -21.26 3.43 -11.08
CA PHE A 18 -21.15 4.50 -10.08
C PHE A 18 -21.68 4.13 -8.70
N ARG A 19 -22.56 3.13 -8.60
CA ARG A 19 -22.96 2.55 -7.31
C ARG A 19 -21.79 1.89 -6.57
N TYR A 20 -20.86 1.27 -7.31
CA TYR A 20 -19.67 0.66 -6.72
C TYR A 20 -18.46 1.59 -6.70
N PHE A 21 -18.39 2.54 -7.64
CA PHE A 21 -17.30 3.49 -7.81
C PHE A 21 -17.86 4.91 -7.95
N PRO A 22 -18.08 5.62 -6.83
CA PRO A 22 -18.70 6.94 -6.84
C PRO A 22 -18.09 7.94 -7.82
N THR A 23 -16.80 7.78 -8.16
CA THR A 23 -16.11 8.57 -9.17
C THR A 23 -15.36 7.70 -10.20
N LYS A 24 -14.90 8.31 -11.30
CA LYS A 24 -14.07 7.61 -12.29
C LYS A 24 -12.69 7.27 -11.71
N GLU A 25 -12.22 8.09 -10.79
CA GLU A 25 -10.99 7.95 -10.03
C GLU A 25 -11.03 6.69 -9.17
N ASP A 26 -12.20 6.31 -8.64
CA ASP A 26 -12.38 5.09 -7.86
C ASP A 26 -12.18 3.81 -8.68
N LEU A 27 -12.59 3.82 -9.96
CA LEU A 27 -12.32 2.72 -10.89
C LEU A 27 -10.84 2.55 -11.17
N VAL A 28 -10.13 3.67 -11.36
CA VAL A 28 -8.69 3.69 -11.67
C VAL A 28 -7.90 3.16 -10.49
N LEU A 29 -8.28 3.56 -9.27
CA LEU A 29 -7.64 3.10 -8.06
C LEU A 29 -7.97 1.62 -7.78
N HIS A 30 -9.22 1.18 -7.91
CA HIS A 30 -9.62 -0.18 -7.51
C HIS A 30 -8.82 -1.30 -8.19
N ARG A 31 -8.43 -1.13 -9.46
CA ARG A 31 -7.62 -2.13 -10.20
C ARG A 31 -6.21 -2.34 -9.63
N PHE A 32 -5.71 -1.39 -8.84
CA PHE A 32 -4.39 -1.45 -8.18
C PHE A 32 -4.47 -1.35 -6.65
N ALA A 33 -5.65 -1.03 -6.12
CA ALA A 33 -5.98 -0.83 -4.72
C ALA A 33 -6.64 -2.07 -4.09
N ASP A 34 -6.51 -3.24 -4.72
CA ASP A 34 -7.00 -4.53 -4.23
C ASP A 34 -6.22 -5.05 -2.99
N HIS A 35 -5.45 -4.16 -2.36
CA HIS A 35 -4.51 -4.43 -1.28
C HIS A 35 -4.70 -3.49 -0.09
N GLU A 36 -5.89 -2.90 0.09
CA GLU A 36 -6.14 -1.89 1.16
C GLU A 36 -5.81 -2.44 2.52
N ASP A 37 -6.25 -3.67 2.73
CA ASP A 37 -6.10 -4.41 3.97
C ASP A 37 -4.89 -5.33 3.96
N GLU A 38 -4.04 -5.32 2.92
CA GLU A 38 -2.92 -6.25 2.82
C GLU A 38 -1.95 -6.14 4.01
N PRO A 39 -1.52 -4.94 4.46
CA PRO A 39 -0.72 -4.83 5.68
C PRO A 39 -1.44 -5.39 6.92
N ALA A 40 -2.75 -5.17 7.02
CA ALA A 40 -3.56 -5.67 8.13
C ALA A 40 -3.67 -7.20 8.12
N ARG A 41 -3.78 -7.81 6.93
CA ARG A 41 -3.80 -9.26 6.72
C ARG A 41 -2.47 -9.88 7.12
N VAL A 42 -1.35 -9.33 6.64
CA VAL A 42 0.01 -9.78 7.01
C VAL A 42 0.21 -9.75 8.52
N VAL A 43 -0.20 -8.68 9.19
CA VAL A 43 -0.10 -8.57 10.65
C VAL A 43 -1.03 -9.56 11.36
N THR A 44 -2.25 -9.75 10.87
CA THR A 44 -3.20 -10.70 11.46
C THR A 44 -2.66 -12.12 11.43
N GLU A 45 -2.13 -12.55 10.28
CA GLU A 45 -1.48 -13.85 10.11
C GLU A 45 -0.24 -13.99 10.99
N ALA A 46 0.65 -12.99 10.98
CA ALA A 46 1.84 -13.00 11.82
C ALA A 46 1.50 -13.17 13.31
N ARG A 47 0.48 -12.46 13.80
CA ARG A 47 0.04 -12.58 15.19
C ARG A 47 -0.54 -13.96 15.51
N ALA A 48 -1.29 -14.57 14.59
CA ALA A 48 -1.78 -15.94 14.77
C ALA A 48 -0.62 -16.93 14.94
N GLU A 49 0.51 -16.67 14.29
CA GLU A 49 1.75 -17.45 14.35
C GLU A 49 2.74 -16.96 15.41
N ARG A 50 2.37 -15.96 16.23
CA ARG A 50 3.25 -15.32 17.23
C ARG A 50 4.55 -14.73 16.65
N ARG A 51 4.52 -14.29 15.39
CA ARG A 51 5.61 -13.55 14.75
C ARG A 51 5.49 -12.04 15.01
N PRO A 52 6.61 -11.31 15.13
CA PRO A 52 6.59 -9.85 15.23
C PRO A 52 5.96 -9.20 13.98
N PRO A 53 4.96 -8.31 14.13
CA PRO A 53 4.31 -7.60 13.02
C PRO A 53 5.29 -6.92 12.05
N VAL A 54 6.28 -6.18 12.55
CA VAL A 54 7.23 -5.44 11.70
C VAL A 54 8.10 -6.41 10.90
N ALA A 55 8.55 -7.51 11.51
CA ALA A 55 9.33 -8.53 10.81
C ALA A 55 8.52 -9.21 9.69
N ALA A 56 7.23 -9.48 9.93
CA ALA A 56 6.34 -10.03 8.91
C ALA A 56 6.13 -9.08 7.73
N LEU A 57 5.93 -7.79 8.01
CA LEU A 57 5.79 -6.76 6.99
C LEU A 57 7.09 -6.51 6.22
N ALA A 58 8.25 -6.60 6.88
CA ALA A 58 9.56 -6.53 6.23
C ALA A 58 9.74 -7.69 5.23
N ALA A 59 9.43 -8.91 5.65
CA ALA A 59 9.48 -10.09 4.78
C ALA A 59 8.48 -9.99 3.61
N HIS A 60 7.28 -9.48 3.87
CA HIS A 60 6.28 -9.25 2.83
C HIS A 60 6.75 -8.22 1.80
N PHE A 61 7.26 -7.06 2.25
CA PHE A 61 7.81 -6.03 1.36
C PHE A 61 8.98 -6.56 0.55
N ARG A 62 9.87 -7.34 1.17
CA ARG A 62 11.01 -7.99 0.52
C ARG A 62 10.59 -8.95 -0.60
N THR A 63 9.56 -9.75 -0.34
CA THR A 63 8.93 -10.64 -1.33
C THR A 63 8.29 -9.84 -2.45
N GLY A 64 7.69 -8.68 -2.14
CA GLY A 64 7.19 -7.73 -3.14
C GLY A 64 8.30 -7.23 -4.05
N LEU A 65 9.47 -6.86 -3.49
CA LEU A 65 10.63 -6.45 -4.28
C LEU A 65 11.09 -7.58 -5.21
N ASP A 66 11.17 -8.82 -4.73
CA ASP A 66 11.54 -10.01 -5.55
C ASP A 66 10.62 -10.18 -6.75
N ARG A 67 9.33 -10.00 -6.53
CA ARG A 67 8.28 -10.18 -7.54
C ARG A 67 8.08 -8.96 -8.42
N ARG A 68 8.84 -7.87 -8.19
CA ARG A 68 8.63 -6.56 -8.82
C ARG A 68 7.20 -6.09 -8.65
N ASP A 69 6.62 -6.28 -7.47
CA ASP A 69 5.26 -5.85 -7.20
C ASP A 69 5.16 -4.32 -7.35
N PRO A 70 4.21 -3.80 -8.17
CA PRO A 70 4.00 -2.37 -8.34
C PRO A 70 3.89 -1.56 -7.04
N VAL A 71 3.37 -2.14 -5.95
CA VAL A 71 3.22 -1.46 -4.66
C VAL A 71 4.56 -1.06 -4.03
N THR A 72 5.65 -1.76 -4.38
CA THR A 72 7.00 -1.47 -3.87
C THR A 72 7.72 -0.37 -4.65
N GLY A 73 7.11 0.13 -5.73
CA GLY A 73 7.73 1.10 -6.65
C GLY A 73 8.89 0.54 -7.48
N LEU A 74 9.37 -0.68 -7.21
CA LEU A 74 10.44 -1.36 -7.93
C LEU A 74 9.86 -2.15 -9.12
N ASN A 75 9.26 -1.44 -10.08
CA ASN A 75 8.68 -2.04 -11.27
C ASN A 75 8.83 -1.09 -12.47
N ASP A 76 9.52 -1.55 -13.52
CA ASP A 76 9.82 -0.81 -14.74
C ASP A 76 8.93 -1.18 -15.93
N VAL A 77 7.84 -1.93 -15.70
CA VAL A 77 6.85 -2.24 -16.74
C VAL A 77 6.19 -0.94 -17.21
N PRO A 78 6.17 -0.65 -18.53
CA PRO A 78 5.67 0.62 -19.05
C PRO A 78 4.25 0.99 -18.60
N ALA A 79 3.35 0.01 -18.48
CA ALA A 79 1.99 0.21 -18.03
C ALA A 79 1.92 0.66 -16.55
N VAL A 80 2.78 0.12 -15.70
CA VAL A 80 2.89 0.48 -14.27
C VAL A 80 3.44 1.89 -14.13
N LEU A 81 4.44 2.26 -14.94
CA LEU A 81 4.99 3.63 -14.95
C LEU A 81 3.97 4.66 -15.44
N ALA A 82 3.23 4.35 -16.50
CA ALA A 82 2.16 5.20 -17.00
C ALA A 82 1.07 5.43 -15.95
N TYR A 83 0.69 4.37 -15.22
CA TYR A 83 -0.25 4.47 -14.11
C TYR A 83 0.26 5.36 -12.98
N HIS A 84 1.49 5.17 -12.51
CA HIS A 84 2.04 6.01 -11.45
C HIS A 84 2.17 7.48 -11.86
N ARG A 85 2.54 7.77 -13.12
CA ARG A 85 2.54 9.15 -13.65
C ARG A 85 1.13 9.75 -13.65
N LEU A 86 0.11 8.99 -14.02
CA LEU A 86 -1.28 9.42 -13.94
C LEU A 86 -1.70 9.69 -12.49
N LEU A 87 -1.41 8.77 -11.58
CA LEU A 87 -1.75 8.84 -10.16
C LEU A 87 -1.11 10.06 -9.50
N TYR A 88 0.22 10.21 -9.60
CA TYR A 88 0.96 11.30 -8.96
C TYR A 88 0.89 12.63 -9.73
N GLY A 89 0.46 12.62 -10.99
CA GLY A 89 0.24 13.83 -11.81
C GLY A 89 -1.18 14.41 -11.73
N THR A 90 -2.14 13.70 -11.12
CA THR A 90 -3.55 14.12 -11.07
C THR A 90 -3.98 14.42 -9.63
N PRO A 91 -4.24 15.68 -9.26
CA PRO A 91 -4.60 16.05 -7.88
C PRO A 91 -5.81 15.31 -7.31
N SER A 92 -6.84 15.03 -8.10
CA SER A 92 -8.03 14.29 -7.64
C SER A 92 -7.71 12.83 -7.31
N LEU A 93 -6.83 12.18 -8.07
CA LEU A 93 -6.37 10.81 -7.78
C LEU A 93 -5.50 10.79 -6.51
N LEU A 94 -4.62 11.77 -6.33
CA LEU A 94 -3.83 11.92 -5.11
C LEU A 94 -4.68 12.08 -3.85
N ALA A 95 -5.69 12.97 -3.90
CA ALA A 95 -6.60 13.16 -2.78
C ALA A 95 -7.32 11.84 -2.41
N ARG A 96 -7.68 11.05 -3.41
CA ARG A 96 -8.35 9.75 -3.21
C ARG A 96 -7.38 8.68 -2.67
N LEU A 97 -6.13 8.69 -3.11
CA LEU A 97 -5.06 7.86 -2.55
C LEU A 97 -4.85 8.15 -1.06
N HIS A 98 -4.85 9.42 -0.64
CA HIS A 98 -4.74 9.75 0.78
C HIS A 98 -5.89 9.17 1.61
N ALA A 99 -7.12 9.23 1.10
CA ALA A 99 -8.27 8.61 1.77
C ALA A 99 -8.13 7.08 1.88
N TYR A 100 -7.54 6.44 0.88
CA TYR A 100 -7.23 5.01 0.91
C TYR A 100 -6.12 4.67 1.92
N THR A 101 -5.02 5.41 1.92
CA THR A 101 -3.93 5.26 2.90
C THR A 101 -4.47 5.38 4.32
N HIS A 102 -5.34 6.35 4.58
CA HIS A 102 -5.92 6.54 5.91
C HIS A 102 -6.78 5.35 6.38
N ARG A 103 -7.53 4.72 5.46
CA ARG A 103 -8.30 3.51 5.78
C ARG A 103 -7.38 2.30 6.00
N SER A 104 -6.35 2.14 5.18
CA SER A 104 -5.32 1.11 5.36
C SER A 104 -4.60 1.25 6.72
N GLU A 105 -4.22 2.47 7.12
CA GLU A 105 -3.66 2.75 8.46
C GLU A 105 -4.63 2.36 9.57
N THR A 106 -5.92 2.65 9.40
CA THR A 106 -6.96 2.29 10.38
C THR A 106 -7.12 0.77 10.48
N ALA A 107 -7.13 0.05 9.35
CA ALA A 107 -7.21 -1.41 9.30
C ALA A 107 -5.97 -2.05 9.95
N LEU A 108 -4.78 -1.54 9.63
CA LEU A 108 -3.52 -1.98 10.24
C LEU A 108 -3.49 -1.74 11.75
N ALA A 109 -3.94 -0.57 12.21
CA ALA A 109 -4.03 -0.27 13.64
C ALA A 109 -4.98 -1.25 14.38
N ARG A 110 -6.08 -1.65 13.75
CA ARG A 110 -6.99 -2.69 14.28
C ARG A 110 -6.27 -4.05 14.35
N ALA A 111 -5.57 -4.45 13.30
CA ALA A 111 -4.81 -5.71 13.29
C ALA A 111 -3.71 -5.75 14.36
N LEU A 112 -3.01 -4.62 14.57
CA LEU A 112 -2.01 -4.47 15.61
C LEU A 112 -2.63 -4.52 17.02
N ALA A 113 -3.80 -3.92 17.22
CA ALA A 113 -4.50 -3.96 18.51
C ALA A 113 -5.07 -5.36 18.83
N GLY A 114 -5.60 -6.05 17.82
CA GLY A 114 -6.26 -7.36 17.96
C GLY A 114 -7.76 -7.20 18.15
N PRO A 115 -8.45 -8.21 18.71
CA PRO A 115 -9.90 -8.15 18.92
C PRO A 115 -10.27 -6.88 19.69
N PRO A 116 -11.21 -6.06 19.18
CA PRO A 116 -11.59 -4.83 19.85
C PRO A 116 -12.22 -5.15 21.21
N ALA A 117 -12.01 -4.25 22.19
CA ALA A 117 -12.87 -4.23 23.36
C ALA A 117 -14.31 -3.89 22.91
N PRO A 118 -15.36 -4.44 23.56
CA PRO A 118 -16.75 -4.32 23.12
C PRO A 118 -17.23 -2.88 22.86
N ASP A 119 -16.62 -1.89 23.52
CA ASP A 119 -17.07 -0.49 23.53
C ASP A 119 -16.05 0.51 22.93
N ALA A 120 -15.04 0.03 22.19
CA ALA A 120 -14.00 0.89 21.63
C ALA A 120 -14.29 1.29 20.17
N ASP A 121 -14.61 2.57 19.94
CA ASP A 121 -14.81 3.13 18.59
C ASP A 121 -13.53 3.16 17.74
N LEU A 122 -12.37 3.28 18.40
CA LEU A 122 -11.06 3.41 17.77
C LEU A 122 -10.01 2.49 18.40
N PRO A 123 -9.01 2.02 17.63
CA PRO A 123 -7.86 1.31 18.19
C PRO A 123 -7.09 2.20 19.17
N PRO A 124 -6.37 1.61 20.16
CA PRO A 124 -5.54 2.37 21.09
C PRO A 124 -4.53 3.27 20.36
N LEU A 125 -4.26 4.45 20.93
CA LEU A 125 -3.38 5.47 20.30
C LEU A 125 -2.02 4.90 19.89
N ALA A 126 -1.40 4.06 20.73
CA ALA A 126 -0.12 3.44 20.44
C ALA A 126 -0.14 2.63 19.12
N HIS A 127 -1.19 1.83 18.88
CA HIS A 127 -1.32 1.04 17.65
C HIS A 127 -1.60 1.90 16.41
N ARG A 128 -2.31 3.03 16.60
CA ARG A 128 -2.54 4.00 15.52
C ARG A 128 -1.23 4.71 15.12
N LEU A 129 -0.42 5.08 16.10
CA LEU A 129 0.92 5.66 15.86
C LEU A 129 1.84 4.65 15.18
N ALA A 130 1.85 3.39 15.64
CA ALA A 130 2.64 2.33 15.02
C ALA A 130 2.21 2.08 13.57
N ALA A 131 0.90 1.99 13.29
CA ALA A 131 0.38 1.83 11.94
C ALA A 131 0.81 2.99 11.01
N ALA A 132 0.71 4.24 11.47
CA ALA A 132 1.14 5.40 10.71
C ALA A 132 2.65 5.37 10.40
N GLN A 133 3.48 4.97 11.37
CA GLN A 133 4.93 4.83 11.16
C GLN A 133 5.26 3.73 10.14
N ILE A 134 4.61 2.56 10.24
CA ILE A 134 4.76 1.46 9.29
C ILE A 134 4.42 1.92 7.87
N VAL A 135 3.24 2.52 7.69
CA VAL A 135 2.76 2.98 6.39
C VAL A 135 3.66 4.08 5.82
N ALA A 136 4.17 4.98 6.67
CA ALA A 136 5.13 5.98 6.25
C ALA A 136 6.43 5.37 5.70
N VAL A 137 7.00 4.37 6.38
CA VAL A 137 8.23 3.68 5.93
C VAL A 137 8.00 3.01 4.58
N GLN A 138 6.95 2.21 4.45
CA GLN A 138 6.61 1.53 3.19
C GLN A 138 6.41 2.53 2.04
N ARG A 139 5.66 3.60 2.29
CA ARG A 139 5.39 4.65 1.30
C ARG A 139 6.68 5.35 0.85
N VAL A 140 7.55 5.73 1.78
CA VAL A 140 8.80 6.42 1.46
C VAL A 140 9.73 5.53 0.63
N LEU A 141 9.90 4.26 1.02
CA LEU A 141 10.68 3.29 0.26
C LEU A 141 10.12 3.11 -1.17
N ALA A 142 8.80 2.93 -1.29
CA ALA A 142 8.16 2.76 -2.59
C ALA A 142 8.28 4.01 -3.48
N MET A 143 8.09 5.20 -2.90
CA MET A 143 8.24 6.46 -3.63
C MET A 143 9.67 6.67 -4.12
N GLU A 144 10.69 6.32 -3.33
CA GLU A 144 12.08 6.45 -3.74
C GLU A 144 12.44 5.47 -4.86
N ASN A 145 11.99 4.22 -4.77
CA ASN A 145 12.12 3.24 -5.85
C ASN A 145 11.48 3.77 -7.13
N TRP A 146 10.22 4.22 -7.05
CA TRP A 146 9.50 4.76 -8.19
C TRP A 146 10.22 5.96 -8.82
N ARG A 147 10.72 6.90 -8.00
CA ARG A 147 11.45 8.08 -8.47
C ARG A 147 12.68 7.69 -9.29
N ARG A 148 13.44 6.70 -8.83
CA ARG A 148 14.64 6.19 -9.52
C ARG A 148 14.28 5.45 -10.82
N ILE A 149 13.25 4.61 -10.82
CA ILE A 149 12.77 3.95 -12.04
C ILE A 149 12.24 4.97 -13.06
N ALA A 150 11.47 5.96 -12.61
CA ALA A 150 10.95 7.02 -13.47
C ALA A 150 12.07 7.87 -14.09
N ALA A 151 13.24 7.94 -13.44
CA ALA A 151 14.45 8.57 -13.96
C ALA A 151 15.28 7.69 -14.92
N GLY A 152 14.84 6.45 -15.18
CA GLY A 152 15.43 5.56 -16.18
C GLY A 152 16.24 4.38 -15.61
N ALA A 153 16.29 4.19 -14.29
CA ALA A 153 16.85 2.96 -13.73
C ALA A 153 15.97 1.76 -14.08
N THR A 154 16.58 0.59 -14.31
CA THR A 154 15.84 -0.67 -14.41
C THR A 154 15.61 -1.26 -13.03
N ALA A 155 14.55 -2.04 -12.89
CA ALA A 155 14.21 -2.67 -11.61
C ALA A 155 15.29 -3.65 -11.14
N ASP A 156 15.91 -4.37 -12.08
CA ASP A 156 17.00 -5.31 -11.78
C ASP A 156 18.26 -4.61 -11.29
N ALA A 157 18.63 -3.48 -11.90
CA ALA A 157 19.80 -2.72 -11.46
C ALA A 157 19.59 -2.08 -10.08
N LEU A 158 18.37 -1.65 -9.78
CA LEU A 158 18.04 -0.97 -8.52
C LEU A 158 17.76 -1.93 -7.36
N TYR A 159 17.41 -3.18 -7.65
CA TYR A 159 16.98 -4.16 -6.65
C TYR A 159 17.95 -4.34 -5.46
N PRO A 160 19.28 -4.47 -5.64
CA PRO A 160 20.20 -4.63 -4.50
C PRO A 160 20.12 -3.47 -3.51
N THR A 161 20.06 -2.24 -4.04
CA THR A 161 19.92 -1.02 -3.23
C THR A 161 18.55 -0.97 -2.55
N ALA A 162 17.46 -1.24 -3.28
CA ALA A 162 16.11 -1.23 -2.73
C ALA A 162 15.93 -2.26 -1.61
N ALA A 163 16.53 -3.45 -1.76
CA ALA A 163 16.51 -4.49 -0.73
C ALA A 163 17.27 -4.08 0.54
N HIS A 164 18.44 -3.45 0.38
CA HIS A 164 19.24 -2.95 1.50
C HIS A 164 18.54 -1.80 2.24
N GLU A 165 18.02 -0.81 1.52
CA GLU A 165 17.29 0.32 2.11
C GLU A 165 16.00 -0.14 2.82
N ALA A 166 15.33 -1.17 2.30
CA ALA A 166 14.19 -1.78 2.98
C ALA A 166 14.60 -2.45 4.29
N GLU A 167 15.69 -3.22 4.30
CA GLU A 167 16.22 -3.86 5.51
C GLU A 167 16.58 -2.81 6.59
N GLU A 168 17.29 -1.74 6.20
CA GLU A 168 17.62 -0.64 7.12
C GLU A 168 16.36 0.06 7.65
N GLY A 169 15.41 0.38 6.77
CA GLY A 169 14.17 1.05 7.13
C GLY A 169 13.33 0.24 8.11
N PHE A 170 13.13 -1.05 7.85
CA PHE A 170 12.38 -1.93 8.74
C PHE A 170 13.12 -2.23 10.05
N THR A 171 14.45 -2.31 10.04
CA THR A 171 15.26 -2.48 11.27
C THR A 171 15.15 -1.27 12.18
N GLY A 172 15.23 -0.06 11.61
CA GLY A 172 15.02 1.19 12.35
C GLY A 172 13.61 1.27 12.93
N LEU A 173 12.60 0.89 12.14
CA LEU A 173 11.20 0.85 12.57
C LEU A 173 10.97 -0.15 13.72
N ALA A 174 11.50 -1.36 13.61
CA ALA A 174 11.40 -2.40 14.64
C ALA A 174 12.01 -1.92 15.97
N THR A 175 13.17 -1.27 15.89
CA THR A 175 13.83 -0.66 17.05
C THR A 175 12.97 0.44 17.68
N ALA A 176 12.39 1.33 16.88
CA ALA A 176 11.54 2.43 17.36
C ALA A 176 10.24 1.94 18.01
N LEU A 177 9.70 0.81 17.53
CA LEU A 177 8.47 0.20 18.06
C LEU A 177 8.72 -0.80 19.21
N GLY A 178 9.99 -1.11 19.53
CA GLY A 178 10.33 -2.08 20.57
C GLY A 178 10.08 -3.53 20.19
N GLU A 179 9.95 -3.83 18.89
CA GLU A 179 9.88 -5.21 18.37
C GLU A 179 11.32 -5.70 18.12
N ARG A 180 11.93 -6.40 19.08
CA ARG A 180 13.19 -7.12 18.90
C ARG A 180 13.04 -8.58 19.30
#